data_AF-A0A7X6XC34-F1
#
_entry.id   AF-A0A7X6XC34-F1
#
_cell.length_a   1.000
_cell.length_b   1.000
_cell.length_c   1.000
_cell.angle_alpha   90.00
_cell.angle_beta   90.00
_cell.angle_gamma   90.00
#
_symmetry.space_group_name_H-M   'P 1'
#
loop_
_entity.id
_entity.type
_entity.pdbx_description
1 polymer ?
#
loop_
_entity_poly.entity_id
_entity_poly.type
_entity_poly.pdbx_seq_one_letter_code
_entity_poly.pdbx_strand_id
1 'polypeptide(L)' 'MEKEYETIKLNNTTFLIVDELIEDNQKYLYLISEDENELQIVKETVTEKGTLVETVKDANELEKISYLFAKRIMSE' A
#
# COMPACT_ATOMS: atom_id res chain seq x y z
N MET A 1 -18.65 -8.16 14.63
CA MET A 1 -18.43 -8.14 13.17
C MET A 1 -16.94 -8.29 12.98
N GLU A 2 -16.49 -9.41 12.40
CA GLU A 2 -15.10 -9.53 11.98
C GLU A 2 -14.88 -8.52 10.85
N LYS A 3 -13.88 -7.66 10.98
CA LYS A 3 -13.44 -6.84 9.85
C LYS A 3 -12.75 -7.80 8.88
N GLU A 4 -13.33 -8.01 7.71
CA GLU A 4 -12.63 -8.67 6.61
C GLU A 4 -11.56 -7.68 6.12
N TYR A 5 -10.30 -7.98 6.39
CA TYR A 5 -9.18 -7.22 5.86
C TYR A 5 -8.75 -7.85 4.53
N GLU A 6 -8.60 -7.02 3.51
CA GLU A 6 -8.01 -7.48 2.25
C GLU A 6 -6.52 -7.74 2.47
N THR A 7 -6.01 -8.82 1.87
CA THR A 7 -4.61 -9.22 1.99
C THR A 7 -3.95 -9.35 0.63
N ILE A 8 -2.64 -9.13 0.61
CA ILE A 8 -1.79 -9.34 -0.56
C ILE A 8 -0.54 -10.11 -0.16
N LYS A 9 -0.09 -11.03 -1.03
CA LYS A 9 1.13 -11.80 -0.80
C LYS A 9 2.28 -11.23 -1.64
N LEU A 10 3.32 -10.74 -0.97
CA LEU A 10 4.53 -10.21 -1.59
C LEU A 10 5.76 -10.93 -1.02
N ASN A 11 6.65 -11.44 -1.89
CA ASN A 11 7.89 -12.12 -1.49
C ASN A 11 7.73 -13.21 -0.41
N ASN A 12 6.64 -13.99 -0.49
CA ASN A 12 6.23 -15.01 0.50
C ASN A 12 5.70 -14.50 1.85
N THR A 13 5.63 -13.19 2.05
CA THR A 13 4.99 -12.58 3.22
C THR A 13 3.57 -12.16 2.86
N THR A 14 2.62 -12.42 3.77
CA THR A 14 1.26 -11.90 3.66
C THR A 14 1.21 -10.53 4.33
N PHE A 15 0.64 -9.58 3.61
CA PHE A 15 0.39 -8.23 4.09
C PHE A 15 -1.11 -7.97 4.12
N LEU A 16 -1.54 -7.23 5.14
CA LEU A 16 -2.86 -6.64 5.26
C LEU A 16 -2.85 -5.28 4.55
N ILE A 17 -3.87 -5.01 3.75
CA ILE A 17 -4.09 -3.69 3.15
C ILE A 17 -4.80 -2.83 4.20
N VAL A 18 -4.10 -1.78 4.66
CA VAL A 18 -4.58 -0.91 5.73
C VAL A 18 -5.27 0.33 5.17
N ASP A 19 -4.75 0.88 4.07
CA ASP A 19 -5.35 2.02 3.37
C ASP A 19 -4.95 2.01 1.89
N GLU A 20 -5.74 2.70 1.07
CA GLU A 20 -5.52 2.86 -0.37
C GLU A 20 -5.57 4.34 -0.75
N LEU A 21 -4.63 4.79 -1.56
CA LEU A 21 -4.54 6.17 -2.04
C LEU A 21 -4.41 6.21 -3.56
N ILE A 22 -5.19 7.06 -4.23
CA ILE A 22 -4.99 7.40 -5.63
C ILE A 22 -4.30 8.75 -5.71
N GLU A 23 -3.11 8.80 -6.28
CA GLU A 23 -2.32 10.02 -6.50
C GLU A 23 -1.71 9.97 -7.90
N ASP A 24 -1.81 11.06 -8.66
CA ASP A 24 -1.29 11.15 -10.04
C ASP A 24 -1.75 10.00 -10.97
N ASN A 25 -3.03 9.61 -10.85
CA ASN A 25 -3.64 8.49 -11.58
C ASN A 25 -2.96 7.12 -11.32
N GLN A 26 -2.30 7.01 -10.17
CA GLN A 26 -1.64 5.80 -9.71
C GLN A 26 -2.23 5.38 -8.36
N LYS A 27 -2.52 4.08 -8.20
CA LYS A 27 -2.96 3.51 -6.94
C LYS A 27 -1.76 3.10 -6.08
N TYR A 28 -1.78 3.52 -4.82
CA TYR A 28 -0.83 3.15 -3.79
C TYR A 28 -1.57 2.44 -2.66
N LEU A 29 -0.93 1.42 -2.08
CA LEU A 29 -1.46 0.68 -0.94
C LEU A 29 -0.50 0.82 0.24
N TYR A 30 -1.06 1.09 1.42
CA TYR A 30 -0.33 1.04 2.68
C TYR A 30 -0.53 -0.34 3.29
N LEU A 31 0.57 -1.07 3.45
CA LEU A 31 0.59 -2.47 3.83
C LEU A 31 1.27 -2.65 5.19
N ILE A 32 0.71 -3.53 6.01
CA ILE A 32 1.35 -4.03 7.22
C ILE A 32 1.45 -5.55 7.14
N SER A 33 2.59 -6.13 7.48
CA SER A 33 2.72 -7.60 7.54
C SER A 33 1.78 -8.17 8.61
N GLU A 34 1.34 -9.42 8.44
CA GLU A 34 0.48 -10.07 9.44
C GLU A 34 1.09 -10.15 10.85
N ASP A 35 2.43 -10.11 10.95
CA ASP A 35 3.15 -10.09 12.22
C ASP A 35 3.44 -8.67 12.74
N GLU A 36 2.91 -7.64 12.07
CA GLU A 36 3.05 -6.21 12.38
C GLU A 36 4.50 -5.68 12.46
N ASN A 37 5.47 -6.46 11.99
CA ASN A 37 6.90 -6.09 12.05
C ASN A 37 7.38 -5.33 10.80
N GLU A 38 6.59 -5.32 9.73
CA GLU A 38 6.97 -4.72 8.45
C GLU A 38 5.86 -3.82 7.92
N LEU A 39 6.25 -2.62 7.48
CA LEU A 39 5.40 -1.66 6.79
C LEU A 39 5.92 -1.43 5.39
N GLN A 40 5.02 -1.48 4.41
CA GLN A 40 5.37 -1.22 3.01
C GLN A 40 4.36 -0.28 2.35
N ILE A 41 4.86 0.57 1.45
CA ILE A 41 4.03 1.26 0.47
C ILE A 41 4.33 0.63 -0.87
N VAL A 42 3.28 0.15 -1.52
CA VAL A 42 3.37 -0.42 -2.87
C VAL A 42 2.54 0.39 -3.84
N LYS A 43 2.95 0.33 -5.11
CA LYS A 43 2.27 0.89 -6.25
C LYS A 43 1.58 -0.23 -7.01
N GLU A 44 0.28 -0.08 -7.23
CA GLU A 44 -0.55 -1.00 -8.01
C GLU A 44 -0.77 -0.43 -9.41
N THR A 45 -0.34 -1.16 -10.44
CA THR A 45 -0.46 -0.78 -11.85
C THR A 45 -1.26 -1.84 -12.59
N VAL A 46 -2.37 -1.43 -13.22
CA VAL A 46 -3.14 -2.31 -14.10
C VAL A 46 -2.47 -2.40 -15.46
N THR A 47 -2.12 -3.61 -15.88
CA THR A 47 -1.51 -3.89 -17.19
C THR A 47 -2.40 -4.81 -18.01
N GLU A 48 -2.08 -4.99 -19.29
CA GLU A 48 -2.77 -5.96 -20.17
C GLU A 48 -2.70 -7.41 -19.65
N LYS A 49 -1.72 -7.72 -18.78
CA LYS A 49 -1.49 -9.06 -18.22
C LYS A 49 -2.08 -9.23 -16.81
N GLY A 50 -2.77 -8.21 -16.30
CA GLY A 50 -3.31 -8.16 -14.95
C GLY A 50 -2.65 -7.09 -14.09
N THR A 51 -2.83 -7.20 -12.79
CA THR A 51 -2.35 -6.22 -11.81
C THR A 51 -0.91 -6.51 -11.41
N LEU A 52 -0.03 -5.51 -11.60
CA LEU A 52 1.34 -5.51 -11.12
C LEU A 52 1.41 -4.72 -9.82
N VAL A 53 2.05 -5.27 -8.80
CA VAL A 53 2.27 -4.59 -7.51
C VAL A 53 3.77 -4.55 -7.23
N GLU A 54 4.29 -3.34 -6.99
CA GLU A 54 5.71 -3.11 -6.76
C GLU A 54 5.94 -2.18 -5.57
N THR A 55 6.93 -2.47 -4.73
CA THR A 55 7.35 -1.56 -3.65
C THR A 55 7.80 -0.23 -4.21
N VAL A 56 7.36 0.87 -3.60
CA VAL A 56 7.86 2.21 -3.92
C VAL A 56 9.30 2.33 -3.41
N LYS A 57 10.25 2.49 -4.34
CA LYS A 57 11.69 2.54 -4.04
C LYS A 57 12.30 3.93 -4.19
N ASP A 58 11.68 4.81 -4.97
CA ASP A 58 12.13 6.19 -5.08
C ASP A 58 11.86 6.93 -3.78
N ALA A 59 12.88 7.56 -3.22
CA ALA A 59 12.79 8.19 -1.89
C ALA A 59 11.83 9.39 -1.87
N ASN A 60 11.78 10.17 -2.96
CA ASN A 60 10.92 11.35 -3.03
C ASN A 60 9.45 10.94 -3.21
N GLU A 61 9.19 9.94 -4.07
CA GLU A 61 7.88 9.33 -4.23
C GLU A 61 7.41 8.73 -2.90
N LEU A 62 8.27 7.97 -2.23
CA LEU A 62 7.97 7.35 -0.94
C LEU A 62 7.65 8.40 0.13
N GLU A 63 8.44 9.47 0.25
CA GLU A 63 8.20 10.55 1.20
C GLU A 63 6.86 11.25 0.93
N LYS A 64 6.61 11.63 -0.34
CA LYS A 64 5.34 12.26 -0.76
C LYS A 64 4.14 11.39 -0.39
N ILE A 65 4.16 10.12 -0.77
CA ILE A 65 3.03 9.22 -0.57
C ILE A 65 2.84 8.88 0.92
N SER A 66 3.93 8.68 1.67
CA SER A 66 3.88 8.49 3.12
C SER A 66 3.22 9.66 3.83
N TYR A 67 3.56 10.89 3.44
CA TYR A 67 2.92 12.10 3.97
C TYR A 67 1.41 12.14 3.68
N LEU A 68 0.99 11.76 2.47
CA LEU A 68 -0.42 11.75 2.09
C LEU A 68 -1.22 10.72 2.90
N PHE A 69 -0.69 9.51 3.11
CA PHE A 69 -1.30 8.52 4.00
C PHE A 69 -1.42 9.05 5.43
N ALA A 70 -0.34 9.57 6.01
CA ALA A 70 -0.35 10.11 7.37
C ALA A 70 -1.35 11.27 7.53
N LYS A 71 -1.43 12.17 6.54
CA LYS A 71 -2.36 13.30 6.53
C LYS A 71 -3.82 12.83 6.58
N ARG A 72 -4.17 11.75 5.87
CA ARG A 72 -5.53 11.20 5.88
C ARG A 72 -5.89 10.63 7.24
N ILE A 73 -5.01 9.82 7.83
CA ILE A 73 -5.19 9.26 9.18
C ILE A 73 -5.40 10.37 10.22
N MET A 74 -4.65 11.47 10.13
CA MET A 74 -4.79 12.60 11.07
C MET A 74 -6.03 13.47 10.84
N SER A 75 -6.73 13.29 9.70
CA SER A 75 -7.91 14.09 9.34
C SER A 75 -9.23 13.34 9.56
N GLU A 76 -9.18 12.06 9.93
CA GLU A 76 -10.32 11.22 10.34
C GLU A 76 -10.54 11.27 11.87
#